data_AF-A0A4P6G0P1-F1
#
_entry.id   AF-A0A4P6G0P1-F1
#
_cell.length_a   1.000
_cell.length_b   1.000
_cell.length_c   1.000
_cell.angle_alpha   90.00
_cell.angle_beta   90.00
_cell.angle_gamma   90.00
#
_symmetry.space_group_name_H-M   'P 1'
#
loop_
_entity.id
_entity.type
_entity.pdbx_description
1 polymer ?
#
loop_
_entity_poly.entity_id
_entity_poly.type
_entity_poly.pdbx_seq_one_letter_code
_entity_poly.pdbx_strand_id
1 'polypeptide(L)'
;MITNATVRTFAPEWWGQVDIFQNFYGGTHSFSTDGKKAVLGVKNHFQKALTLRDVAIKMLPNLAIDEDELNTKGYTSANNSKEFSAVIEEVFTELYSSIDCTRKIITSIYKRTRRLKDSTRKMFHSVKTDQLGSDFPNELKDAIISADWFEELLAIRDELTHSDIGNCHKNQETGAISYSHYGLKINGSPLIIEDVLKRSSELIDGVNNLLGNVFNYLNSNLEKTNINQLCGVFFGRAYMRTLPFEIPIDFNSGTCLSRNWFDNESAYKCPFATSCKAYQRAEPTPPITAYQIT
;
A
#
# COMPACT_ATOMS: atom_id res chain seq x y z
N MET A 1 37.57 6.25 7.08
CA MET A 1 36.91 4.98 6.71
C MET A 1 35.64 5.34 5.95
N ILE A 2 35.56 5.03 4.66
CA ILE A 2 34.30 5.18 3.91
C ILE A 2 33.46 3.96 4.27
N THR A 3 32.45 4.14 5.13
CA THR A 3 31.44 3.11 5.39
C THR A 3 30.61 2.97 4.12
N ASN A 4 30.90 1.96 3.31
CA ASN A 4 30.07 1.66 2.13
C ASN A 4 28.67 1.27 2.62
N ALA A 5 27.67 2.10 2.28
CA ALA A 5 26.28 1.84 2.62
C ALA A 5 25.86 0.44 2.12
N THR A 6 25.28 -0.33 3.03
CA THR A 6 24.84 -1.71 2.79
C THR A 6 23.31 -1.69 2.94
N VAL A 7 22.59 -1.84 1.83
CA VAL A 7 21.12 -1.77 1.83
C VAL A 7 20.58 -3.08 1.29
N ARG A 8 19.86 -3.82 2.12
CA ARG A 8 19.08 -4.99 1.68
C ARG A 8 17.71 -4.51 1.20
N THR A 9 17.38 -4.81 -0.05
CA THR A 9 16.10 -4.44 -0.66
C THR A 9 15.14 -5.63 -0.79
N PHE A 10 15.67 -6.86 -0.88
CA PHE A 10 14.84 -8.07 -0.88
C PHE A 10 14.56 -8.53 0.54
N ALA A 11 13.40 -8.12 1.06
CA ALA A 11 12.87 -8.46 2.38
C ALA A 11 11.48 -9.12 2.24
N PRO A 12 11.40 -10.36 1.71
CA PRO A 12 10.12 -11.05 1.49
C PRO A 12 9.34 -11.31 2.79
N GLU A 13 10.01 -11.31 3.95
CA GLU A 13 9.36 -11.35 5.26
C GLU A 13 8.42 -10.16 5.53
N TRP A 14 8.57 -9.07 4.77
CA TRP A 14 7.73 -7.87 4.87
C TRP A 14 6.80 -7.72 3.68
N TRP A 15 6.73 -8.71 2.79
CA TRP A 15 5.85 -8.67 1.62
C TRP A 15 4.45 -9.13 1.99
N GLY A 16 3.46 -8.28 1.72
CA GLY A 16 2.05 -8.64 1.72
C GLY A 16 1.59 -9.15 0.35
N GLN A 17 0.29 -9.39 0.23
CA GLN A 17 -0.33 -9.86 -1.03
C GLN A 17 -0.15 -8.86 -2.18
N VAL A 18 -0.23 -7.55 -1.88
CA VAL A 18 0.00 -6.49 -2.86
C VAL A 18 1.46 -6.51 -3.37
N ASP A 19 2.44 -6.69 -2.49
CA ASP A 19 3.86 -6.76 -2.86
C ASP A 19 4.13 -7.93 -3.80
N ILE A 20 3.58 -9.10 -3.48
CA ILE A 20 3.69 -10.28 -4.32
C ILE A 20 3.12 -9.97 -5.72
N PHE A 21 1.90 -9.44 -5.80
CA PHE A 21 1.29 -9.11 -7.08
C PHE A 21 2.14 -8.10 -7.87
N GLN A 22 2.61 -7.02 -7.23
CA GLN A 22 3.45 -5.99 -7.84
C GLN A 22 4.72 -6.55 -8.49
N ASN A 23 5.32 -7.56 -7.89
CA ASN A 23 6.54 -8.17 -8.41
C ASN A 23 6.28 -9.14 -9.56
N PHE A 24 5.17 -9.89 -9.54
CA PHE A 24 4.95 -11.02 -10.44
C PHE A 24 3.88 -10.83 -11.52
N TYR A 25 3.03 -9.79 -11.44
CA TYR A 25 1.93 -9.62 -12.41
C TYR A 25 2.40 -9.57 -13.86
N GLY A 26 3.62 -9.08 -14.12
CA GLY A 26 4.13 -8.86 -15.48
C GLY A 26 4.29 -10.15 -16.30
N GLY A 27 4.36 -11.31 -15.64
CA GLY A 27 4.37 -12.61 -16.31
C GLY A 27 3.00 -13.06 -16.81
N THR A 28 1.90 -12.50 -16.29
CA THR A 28 0.52 -12.93 -16.55
C THR A 28 -0.33 -11.85 -17.21
N HIS A 29 -0.12 -10.60 -16.80
CA HIS A 29 -0.92 -9.45 -17.19
C HIS A 29 -0.05 -8.38 -17.82
N SER A 30 -0.47 -7.90 -19.00
CA SER A 30 0.13 -6.73 -19.65
C SER A 30 -0.76 -5.51 -19.42
N PHE A 31 -0.42 -4.69 -18.42
CA PHE A 31 -1.11 -3.43 -18.16
C PHE A 31 -0.61 -2.27 -19.02
N SER A 32 -1.52 -1.34 -19.32
CA SER A 32 -1.17 -0.02 -19.85
C SER A 32 -0.31 0.77 -18.87
N THR A 33 0.27 1.89 -19.30
CA THR A 33 1.02 2.79 -18.41
C THR A 33 0.22 3.18 -17.17
N ASP A 34 -1.06 3.50 -17.33
CA ASP A 34 -1.92 3.86 -16.20
C ASP A 34 -2.28 2.66 -15.32
N GLY A 35 -2.42 1.47 -15.90
CA GLY A 35 -2.58 0.24 -15.11
C GLY A 35 -1.33 -0.08 -14.29
N LYS A 36 -0.12 0.11 -14.84
CA LYS A 36 1.14 -0.05 -14.08
C LYS A 36 1.26 0.97 -12.95
N LYS A 37 0.86 2.23 -13.18
CA LYS A 37 0.75 3.24 -12.12
C LYS A 37 -0.24 2.83 -11.04
N ALA A 38 -1.39 2.26 -11.42
CA ALA A 38 -2.37 1.77 -10.45
C ALA A 38 -1.80 0.62 -9.60
N VAL A 39 -1.08 -0.33 -10.21
CA VAL A 39 -0.39 -1.41 -9.47
C VAL A 39 0.53 -0.85 -8.39
N LEU A 40 1.36 0.14 -8.72
CA LEU A 40 2.21 0.81 -7.72
C LEU A 40 1.38 1.63 -6.71
N GLY A 41 0.34 2.31 -7.20
CA GLY A 41 -0.52 3.21 -6.45
C GLY A 41 -1.22 2.53 -5.27
N VAL A 42 -1.64 1.26 -5.39
CA VAL A 42 -2.30 0.55 -4.29
C VAL A 42 -1.47 0.61 -3.01
N LYS A 43 -0.22 0.16 -3.08
CA LYS A 43 0.70 0.14 -1.93
C LYS A 43 1.09 1.56 -1.51
N ASN A 44 1.42 2.42 -2.47
CA ASN A 44 1.93 3.76 -2.17
C ASN A 44 0.89 4.62 -1.44
N HIS A 45 -0.36 4.60 -1.88
CA HIS A 45 -1.45 5.32 -1.22
C HIS A 45 -1.71 4.75 0.18
N PHE A 46 -1.73 3.42 0.32
CA PHE A 46 -1.92 2.80 1.63
C PHE A 46 -0.79 3.15 2.62
N GLN A 47 0.47 3.10 2.19
CA GLN A 47 1.62 3.49 3.01
C GLN A 47 1.61 4.99 3.35
N LYS A 48 1.16 5.84 2.42
CA LYS A 48 0.98 7.27 2.68
C LYS A 48 -0.07 7.50 3.77
N ALA A 49 -1.21 6.79 3.73
CA ALA A 49 -2.23 6.84 4.77
C ALA A 49 -1.67 6.44 6.16
N LEU A 50 -0.89 5.35 6.23
CA LEU A 50 -0.23 4.93 7.48
C LEU A 50 0.73 6.02 8.01
N THR A 51 1.54 6.59 7.12
CA THR A 51 2.49 7.66 7.48
C THR A 51 1.77 8.91 7.99
N LEU A 52 0.68 9.30 7.33
CA LEU A 52 -0.13 10.47 7.73
C LEU A 52 -0.83 10.24 9.06
N ARG A 53 -1.32 9.03 9.34
CA ARG A 53 -1.84 8.68 10.67
C ARG A 53 -0.79 8.86 11.75
N ASP A 54 0.44 8.41 11.51
CA ASP A 54 1.53 8.59 12.47
C ASP A 54 1.93 10.06 12.64
N VAL A 55 1.82 10.86 11.58
CA VAL A 55 1.98 12.32 11.66
C VAL A 55 0.87 12.95 12.50
N ALA A 56 -0.40 12.58 12.30
CA ALA A 56 -1.50 13.07 13.11
C ALA A 56 -1.29 12.75 14.60
N ILE A 57 -0.87 11.53 14.93
CA ILE A 57 -0.55 11.14 16.32
C ILE A 57 0.53 12.04 16.92
N LYS A 58 1.57 12.40 16.16
CA LYS A 58 2.64 13.31 16.61
C LYS A 58 2.14 14.74 16.82
N MET A 59 1.08 15.15 16.11
CA MET A 59 0.49 16.48 16.22
C MET A 59 -0.47 16.64 17.40
N LEU A 60 -0.95 15.54 18.01
CA LEU A 60 -1.90 15.56 19.12
C LEU A 60 -1.54 16.53 20.26
N PRO A 61 -0.28 16.62 20.73
CA PRO A 61 0.06 17.54 21.82
C PRO A 61 -0.19 19.01 21.47
N ASN A 62 -0.16 19.38 20.19
CA ASN A 62 -0.35 20.76 19.75
C ASN A 62 -1.79 21.24 19.91
N LEU A 63 -2.77 20.33 20.01
CA LEU A 63 -4.17 20.69 20.24
C LEU A 63 -4.36 21.43 21.57
N ALA A 64 -3.52 21.15 22.57
CA ALA A 64 -3.53 21.87 23.84
C ALA A 64 -3.17 23.35 23.71
N ILE A 65 -2.46 23.74 22.64
CA ILE A 65 -2.12 25.14 22.36
C ILE A 65 -3.40 25.91 22.00
N ASP A 66 -4.23 25.36 21.11
CA ASP A 66 -5.50 25.98 20.73
C ASP A 66 -6.46 26.10 21.92
N GLU A 67 -6.45 25.09 22.81
CA GLU A 67 -7.23 25.10 24.06
C GLU A 67 -6.75 26.20 25.02
N ASP A 68 -5.44 26.33 25.23
CA ASP A 68 -4.87 27.37 26.10
C ASP A 68 -5.18 28.78 25.55
N GLU A 69 -5.09 28.98 24.23
CA GLU A 69 -5.49 30.24 23.61
C GLU A 69 -6.96 30.57 23.85
N LEU A 70 -7.86 29.59 23.67
CA LEU A 70 -9.27 29.78 23.92
C LEU A 70 -9.54 30.13 25.39
N ASN A 71 -8.87 29.44 26.32
CA ASN A 71 -9.03 29.66 27.76
C ASN A 71 -8.48 31.02 28.21
N THR A 72 -7.36 31.46 27.65
CA THR A 72 -6.68 32.70 28.08
C THR A 72 -7.21 33.94 27.39
N LYS A 73 -7.61 33.85 26.12
CA LYS A 73 -8.03 34.98 25.28
C LYS A 73 -9.55 35.04 25.08
N GLY A 74 -10.28 33.95 25.36
CA GLY A 74 -11.70 33.80 25.03
C GLY A 74 -11.96 33.52 23.54
N TYR A 75 -10.91 33.36 22.73
CA TYR A 75 -10.99 33.00 21.32
C TYR A 75 -9.68 32.32 20.85
N THR A 76 -9.76 31.50 19.80
CA THR A 76 -8.59 30.91 19.12
C THR A 76 -8.82 30.91 17.61
N SER A 77 -7.74 30.97 16.81
CA SER A 77 -7.83 30.73 15.36
C SER A 77 -7.90 29.24 15.01
N ALA A 78 -7.71 28.36 16.00
CA ALA A 78 -7.74 26.90 15.90
C ALA A 78 -6.78 26.35 14.81
N ASN A 79 -5.58 26.91 14.73
CA ASN A 79 -4.63 26.56 13.66
C ASN A 79 -4.16 25.11 13.78
N ASN A 80 -3.85 24.65 15.01
CA ASN A 80 -3.34 23.30 15.22
C ASN A 80 -4.43 22.26 14.97
N SER A 81 -5.67 22.55 15.36
CA SER A 81 -6.85 21.75 15.04
C SER A 81 -7.06 21.62 13.54
N LYS A 82 -7.00 22.73 12.78
CA LYS A 82 -7.16 22.71 11.32
C LYS A 82 -6.06 21.92 10.62
N GLU A 83 -4.80 22.10 11.02
CA GLU A 83 -3.68 21.31 10.49
C GLU A 83 -3.86 19.82 10.77
N PHE A 84 -4.28 19.47 11.99
CA PHE A 84 -4.59 18.09 12.34
C PHE A 84 -5.74 17.53 11.50
N SER A 85 -6.83 18.27 11.34
CA SER A 85 -7.98 17.87 10.51
C SER A 85 -7.56 17.62 9.07
N ALA A 86 -6.78 18.52 8.46
CA ALA A 86 -6.29 18.34 7.09
C ALA A 86 -5.47 17.06 6.91
N VAL A 87 -4.62 16.71 7.89
CA VAL A 87 -3.85 15.45 7.86
C VAL A 87 -4.76 14.23 7.97
N ILE A 88 -5.77 14.27 8.84
CA ILE A 88 -6.76 13.19 9.00
C ILE A 88 -7.60 13.00 7.73
N GLU A 89 -8.04 14.08 7.11
CA GLU A 89 -8.80 14.05 5.86
C GLU A 89 -7.98 13.43 4.71
N GLU A 90 -6.68 13.75 4.66
CA GLU A 90 -5.76 13.13 3.71
C GLU A 90 -5.58 11.63 3.99
N VAL A 91 -5.61 11.18 5.26
CA VAL A 91 -5.62 9.72 5.56
C VAL A 91 -6.82 9.05 4.87
N PHE A 92 -8.03 9.60 5.01
CA PHE A 92 -9.22 9.03 4.36
C PHE A 92 -9.12 9.03 2.83
N THR A 93 -8.61 10.13 2.26
CA THR A 93 -8.41 10.27 0.82
C THR A 93 -7.43 9.25 0.27
N GLU A 94 -6.33 9.01 0.98
CA GLU A 94 -5.30 8.05 0.59
C GLU A 94 -5.79 6.60 0.73
N LEU A 95 -6.56 6.28 1.77
CA LEU A 95 -7.24 4.99 1.90
C LEU A 95 -8.17 4.73 0.70
N TYR A 96 -9.02 5.70 0.34
CA TYR A 96 -9.89 5.59 -0.83
C TYR A 96 -9.08 5.42 -2.13
N SER A 97 -7.99 6.16 -2.28
CA SER A 97 -7.13 6.13 -3.48
C SER A 97 -6.47 4.75 -3.68
N SER A 98 -6.14 4.05 -2.60
CA SER A 98 -5.67 2.65 -2.67
C SER A 98 -6.76 1.71 -3.22
N ILE A 99 -8.02 1.90 -2.82
CA ILE A 99 -9.17 1.14 -3.34
C ILE A 99 -9.42 1.48 -4.83
N ASP A 100 -9.35 2.75 -5.23
CA ASP A 100 -9.53 3.14 -6.63
C ASP A 100 -8.45 2.52 -7.53
N CYS A 101 -7.20 2.52 -7.09
CA CYS A 101 -6.11 1.84 -7.79
C CYS A 101 -6.35 0.34 -7.90
N THR A 102 -6.84 -0.30 -6.84
CA THR A 102 -7.21 -1.72 -6.85
C THR A 102 -8.31 -2.00 -7.86
N ARG A 103 -9.33 -1.13 -7.89
CA ARG A 103 -10.41 -1.21 -8.86
C ARG A 103 -9.93 -1.02 -10.31
N LYS A 104 -8.92 -0.18 -10.59
CA LYS A 104 -8.28 -0.06 -11.94
C LYS A 104 -7.65 -1.37 -12.39
N ILE A 105 -7.02 -2.08 -11.46
CA ILE A 105 -6.40 -3.38 -11.74
C ILE A 105 -7.48 -4.41 -12.07
N ILE A 106 -8.51 -4.52 -11.21
CA ILE A 106 -9.64 -5.43 -11.42
C ILE A 106 -10.33 -5.14 -12.77
N THR A 107 -10.66 -3.88 -13.07
CA THR A 107 -11.32 -3.54 -14.33
C THR A 107 -10.44 -3.78 -15.55
N SER A 108 -9.11 -3.70 -15.40
CA SER A 108 -8.17 -4.03 -16.48
C SER A 108 -8.10 -5.53 -16.77
N ILE A 109 -8.07 -6.37 -15.72
CA ILE A 109 -8.03 -7.83 -15.83
C ILE A 109 -9.37 -8.35 -16.37
N TYR A 110 -10.49 -7.91 -15.78
CA TYR A 110 -11.84 -8.39 -16.07
C TYR A 110 -12.62 -7.48 -17.01
N LYS A 111 -11.95 -6.73 -17.89
CA LYS A 111 -12.58 -5.73 -18.77
C LYS A 111 -13.72 -6.24 -19.66
N ARG A 112 -13.79 -7.56 -19.89
CA ARG A 112 -14.83 -8.21 -20.70
C ARG A 112 -16.09 -8.56 -19.91
N THR A 113 -16.05 -8.42 -18.58
CA THR A 113 -17.17 -8.73 -17.72
C THR A 113 -18.34 -7.80 -17.96
N ARG A 114 -19.50 -8.43 -18.19
CA ARG A 114 -20.73 -7.70 -18.48
C ARG A 114 -21.07 -6.77 -17.32
N ARG A 115 -21.36 -5.51 -17.65
CA ARG A 115 -21.75 -4.45 -16.71
C ARG A 115 -20.68 -4.06 -15.68
N LEU A 116 -19.44 -4.52 -15.82
CA LEU A 116 -18.34 -4.02 -14.99
C LEU A 116 -18.13 -2.51 -15.25
N LYS A 117 -18.04 -1.72 -14.17
CA LYS A 117 -17.99 -0.26 -14.24
C LYS A 117 -16.60 0.25 -13.89
N ASP A 118 -16.14 1.26 -14.62
CA ASP A 118 -14.82 1.89 -14.43
C ASP A 118 -14.77 2.92 -13.28
N SER A 119 -15.86 3.04 -12.51
CA SER A 119 -15.96 3.90 -11.32
C SER A 119 -16.04 3.02 -10.07
N THR A 120 -15.23 3.33 -9.06
CA THR A 120 -15.17 2.57 -7.80
C THR A 120 -16.54 2.49 -7.11
N ARG A 121 -17.24 3.62 -6.95
CA ARG A 121 -18.63 3.66 -6.45
C ARG A 121 -19.54 2.72 -7.24
N LYS A 122 -19.54 2.84 -8.58
CA LYS A 122 -20.44 2.07 -9.44
C LYS A 122 -20.10 0.57 -9.44
N MET A 123 -18.82 0.19 -9.35
CA MET A 123 -18.40 -1.20 -9.25
C MET A 123 -18.91 -1.83 -7.95
N PHE A 124 -18.67 -1.18 -6.81
CA PHE A 124 -19.13 -1.65 -5.50
C PHE A 124 -20.66 -1.80 -5.48
N HIS A 125 -21.37 -0.80 -6.01
CA HIS A 125 -22.83 -0.87 -6.14
C HIS A 125 -23.29 -2.05 -7.02
N SER A 126 -22.68 -2.25 -8.19
CA SER A 126 -23.03 -3.37 -9.08
C SER A 126 -22.72 -4.74 -8.49
N VAL A 127 -21.69 -4.86 -7.63
CA VAL A 127 -21.45 -6.09 -6.86
C VAL A 127 -22.54 -6.30 -5.81
N LYS A 128 -22.81 -5.28 -4.97
CA LYS A 128 -23.80 -5.37 -3.88
C LYS A 128 -25.24 -5.62 -4.35
N THR A 129 -25.54 -5.27 -5.60
CA THR A 129 -26.85 -5.46 -6.24
C THR A 129 -26.89 -6.63 -7.23
N ASP A 130 -25.84 -7.46 -7.25
CA ASP A 130 -25.66 -8.62 -8.14
C ASP A 130 -25.95 -8.34 -9.63
N GLN A 131 -25.43 -7.21 -10.13
CA GLN A 131 -25.64 -6.76 -11.51
C GLN A 131 -24.55 -7.23 -12.47
N LEU A 132 -23.44 -7.76 -11.97
CA LEU A 132 -22.29 -8.20 -12.77
C LEU A 132 -22.57 -9.53 -13.48
N GLY A 133 -21.86 -9.75 -14.60
CA GLY A 133 -21.89 -11.04 -15.29
C GLY A 133 -21.39 -12.19 -14.41
N SER A 134 -21.78 -13.42 -14.75
CA SER A 134 -21.34 -14.66 -14.07
C SER A 134 -19.85 -14.95 -14.22
N ASP A 135 -19.18 -14.23 -15.11
CA ASP A 135 -17.74 -14.31 -15.36
C ASP A 135 -16.91 -13.44 -14.41
N PHE A 136 -17.55 -12.62 -13.56
CA PHE A 136 -16.87 -11.93 -12.48
C PHE A 136 -16.63 -12.88 -11.29
N PRO A 137 -15.39 -13.02 -10.79
CA PRO A 137 -15.07 -13.97 -9.73
C PRO A 137 -15.85 -13.74 -8.43
N ASN A 138 -16.34 -14.81 -7.82
CA ASN A 138 -17.06 -14.74 -6.56
C ASN A 138 -16.16 -14.28 -5.41
N GLU A 139 -14.89 -14.66 -5.41
CA GLU A 139 -13.91 -14.23 -4.40
C GLU A 139 -13.74 -12.70 -4.39
N LEU A 140 -13.77 -12.08 -5.58
CA LEU A 140 -13.74 -10.62 -5.69
C LEU A 140 -15.08 -9.99 -5.25
N LYS A 141 -16.21 -10.64 -5.54
CA LYS A 141 -17.52 -10.19 -5.04
C LYS A 141 -17.54 -10.22 -3.51
N ASP A 142 -17.15 -11.34 -2.90
CA ASP A 142 -17.16 -11.55 -1.46
C ASP A 142 -16.25 -10.54 -0.75
N ALA A 143 -15.04 -10.31 -1.28
CA ALA A 143 -14.15 -9.27 -0.77
C ALA A 143 -14.80 -7.89 -0.78
N ILE A 144 -15.46 -7.50 -1.88
CA ILE A 144 -16.15 -6.21 -2.02
C ILE A 144 -17.39 -6.13 -1.11
N ILE A 145 -18.15 -7.22 -0.98
CA ILE A 145 -19.34 -7.28 -0.12
C ILE A 145 -18.95 -7.14 1.35
N SER A 146 -17.82 -7.72 1.76
CA SER A 146 -17.30 -7.65 3.14
C SER A 146 -16.85 -6.25 3.57
N ALA A 147 -16.70 -5.30 2.63
CA ALA A 147 -16.34 -3.92 2.91
C ALA A 147 -17.58 -3.07 3.28
N ASP A 148 -18.19 -3.38 4.42
CA ASP A 148 -19.36 -2.68 4.98
C ASP A 148 -19.07 -1.19 5.29
N TRP A 149 -17.83 -0.87 5.65
CA TRP A 149 -17.30 0.47 5.89
C TRP A 149 -17.11 1.33 4.63
N PHE A 150 -17.22 0.76 3.42
CA PHE A 150 -16.89 1.47 2.18
C PHE A 150 -17.77 2.69 1.91
N GLU A 151 -19.08 2.62 2.18
CA GLU A 151 -20.00 3.72 1.87
C GLU A 151 -19.69 4.97 2.70
N GLU A 152 -19.27 4.79 3.96
CA GLU A 152 -18.82 5.89 4.82
C GLU A 152 -17.54 6.53 4.26
N LEU A 153 -16.53 5.71 3.92
CA LEU A 153 -15.28 6.24 3.36
C LEU A 153 -15.51 6.97 2.03
N LEU A 154 -16.41 6.45 1.19
CA LEU A 154 -16.81 7.10 -0.05
C LEU A 154 -17.47 8.45 0.23
N ALA A 155 -18.43 8.51 1.16
CA ALA A 155 -19.12 9.75 1.52
C ALA A 155 -18.13 10.80 2.04
N ILE A 156 -17.20 10.41 2.92
CA ILE A 156 -16.12 11.28 3.41
C ILE A 156 -15.33 11.82 2.21
N ARG A 157 -14.76 10.95 1.36
CA ARG A 157 -13.95 11.37 0.22
C ARG A 157 -14.67 12.35 -0.70
N ASP A 158 -15.93 12.08 -1.01
CA ASP A 158 -16.70 12.92 -1.93
C ASP A 158 -16.85 14.34 -1.39
N GLU A 159 -17.11 14.51 -0.10
CA GLU A 159 -17.20 15.85 0.49
C GLU A 159 -15.86 16.55 0.64
N LEU A 160 -14.79 15.83 1.01
CA LEU A 160 -13.44 16.40 1.09
C LEU A 160 -12.99 16.99 -0.25
N THR A 161 -13.54 16.50 -1.37
CA THR A 161 -13.25 17.04 -2.70
C THR A 161 -14.00 18.36 -2.99
N HIS A 162 -15.02 18.69 -2.21
CA HIS A 162 -16.00 19.74 -2.53
C HIS A 162 -16.28 20.75 -1.40
N SER A 163 -15.67 20.58 -0.23
CA SER A 163 -15.90 21.38 0.98
C SER A 163 -14.61 21.93 1.60
N ASP A 164 -14.77 22.83 2.58
CA ASP A 164 -13.67 23.30 3.44
C ASP A 164 -13.22 22.20 4.42
N ILE A 165 -12.04 22.38 5.03
CA ILE A 165 -11.51 21.48 6.07
C ILE A 165 -12.48 21.43 7.26
N GLY A 166 -12.71 20.22 7.78
CA GLY A 166 -13.47 19.95 8.98
C GLY A 166 -12.78 20.46 10.25
N ASN A 167 -13.35 20.10 11.40
CA ASN A 167 -12.87 20.54 12.70
C ASN A 167 -12.64 19.36 13.62
N CYS A 168 -11.43 19.30 14.20
CA CYS A 168 -11.09 18.35 15.23
C CYS A 168 -11.11 18.99 16.62
N HIS A 169 -11.70 18.31 17.59
CA HIS A 169 -11.72 18.78 18.96
C HIS A 169 -11.42 17.63 19.91
N LYS A 170 -10.64 17.91 20.95
CA LYS A 170 -10.36 16.93 22.00
C LYS A 170 -11.46 16.98 23.05
N ASN A 171 -12.17 15.87 23.23
CA ASN A 171 -13.08 15.70 24.34
C ASN A 171 -12.28 15.65 25.66
N GLN A 172 -12.58 16.57 26.57
CA GLN A 172 -11.86 16.70 27.84
C GLN A 172 -12.14 15.56 28.83
N GLU A 173 -13.31 14.93 28.74
CA GLU A 173 -13.69 13.83 29.64
C GLU A 173 -13.09 12.50 29.18
N THR A 174 -13.13 12.22 27.88
CA THR A 174 -12.70 10.93 27.31
C THR A 174 -11.28 10.95 26.75
N GLY A 175 -10.73 12.13 26.46
CA GLY A 175 -9.47 12.30 25.74
C GLY A 175 -9.56 11.98 24.25
N ALA A 176 -10.71 11.54 23.74
CA ALA A 176 -10.92 11.22 22.34
C ALA A 176 -10.89 12.48 21.47
N ILE A 177 -10.40 12.34 20.23
CA ILE A 177 -10.43 13.43 19.25
C ILE A 177 -11.65 13.24 18.37
N SER A 178 -12.65 14.08 18.53
CA SER A 178 -13.79 14.10 17.62
C SER A 178 -13.42 14.85 16.34
N TYR A 179 -13.98 14.40 15.22
CA TYR A 179 -13.93 15.09 13.94
C TYR A 179 -15.35 15.42 13.51
N SER A 180 -15.57 16.65 13.09
CA SER A 180 -16.86 17.12 12.59
C SER A 180 -16.69 17.86 11.28
N HIS A 181 -17.63 17.65 10.36
CA HIS A 181 -17.59 18.30 9.06
C HIS A 181 -18.99 18.79 8.68
N TYR A 182 -19.22 20.11 8.78
CA TYR A 182 -20.54 20.72 8.59
C TYR A 182 -21.02 20.74 7.14
N GLY A 183 -20.10 20.59 6.17
CA GLY A 183 -20.44 20.37 4.76
C GLY A 183 -20.99 18.97 4.49
N LEU A 184 -20.61 17.97 5.31
CA LEU A 184 -21.03 16.58 5.11
C LEU A 184 -22.28 16.33 5.93
N LYS A 185 -23.41 16.11 5.27
CA LYS A 185 -24.67 15.80 5.95
C LYS A 185 -25.08 14.35 5.72
N ILE A 186 -25.07 13.54 6.78
CA ILE A 186 -25.69 12.22 6.79
C ILE A 186 -27.09 12.37 7.38
N ASN A 187 -28.12 12.06 6.57
CA ASN A 187 -29.53 12.18 6.97
C ASN A 187 -29.91 13.58 7.50
N GLY A 188 -29.27 14.63 6.99
CA GLY A 188 -29.51 16.02 7.39
C GLY A 188 -28.68 16.51 8.57
N SER A 189 -27.95 15.64 9.27
CA SER A 189 -27.04 15.98 10.37
C SER A 189 -25.59 16.01 9.90
N PRO A 190 -24.74 16.92 10.43
CA PRO A 190 -23.31 16.90 10.16
C PRO A 190 -22.68 15.54 10.44
N LEU A 191 -21.65 15.16 9.68
CA LEU A 191 -20.80 14.04 10.05
C LEU A 191 -20.09 14.36 11.36
N ILE A 192 -20.21 13.45 12.32
CA ILE A 192 -19.48 13.47 13.56
C ILE A 192 -18.85 12.09 13.73
N ILE A 193 -17.52 12.06 13.81
CA ILE A 193 -16.75 10.88 14.19
C ILE A 193 -16.22 11.17 15.60
N GLU A 194 -16.74 10.47 16.60
CA GLU A 194 -16.45 10.76 18.02
C GLU A 194 -14.99 10.48 18.41
N ASP A 195 -14.37 9.47 17.80
CA ASP A 195 -12.95 9.17 17.96
C ASP A 195 -12.35 8.91 16.57
N VAL A 196 -11.80 9.96 15.99
CA VAL A 196 -11.30 9.94 14.62
C VAL A 196 -10.05 9.08 14.48
N LEU A 197 -9.20 8.99 15.50
CA LEU A 197 -8.00 8.15 15.45
C LEU A 197 -8.34 6.66 15.51
N LYS A 198 -9.30 6.31 16.38
CA LYS A 198 -9.83 4.95 16.40
C LYS A 198 -10.49 4.62 15.06
N ARG A 199 -11.34 5.50 14.53
CA ARG A 199 -12.03 5.26 13.26
C ARG A 199 -11.06 5.15 12.07
N SER A 200 -10.04 6.01 12.00
CA SER A 200 -8.98 5.89 10.99
C SER A 200 -8.26 4.54 11.08
N SER A 201 -8.03 4.02 12.30
CA SER A 201 -7.40 2.70 12.49
C SER A 201 -8.31 1.57 12.00
N GLU A 202 -9.60 1.60 12.32
CA GLU A 202 -10.59 0.63 11.82
C GLU A 202 -10.68 0.63 10.29
N LEU A 203 -10.66 1.82 9.67
CA LEU A 203 -10.67 1.96 8.21
C LEU A 203 -9.37 1.46 7.57
N ILE A 204 -8.21 1.71 8.19
CA ILE A 204 -6.92 1.14 7.76
C ILE A 204 -6.99 -0.38 7.76
N ASP A 205 -7.48 -0.99 8.84
CA ASP A 205 -7.60 -2.45 8.94
C ASP A 205 -8.60 -3.01 7.93
N GLY A 206 -9.75 -2.34 7.77
CA GLY A 206 -10.76 -2.67 6.77
C GLY A 206 -10.20 -2.67 5.35
N VAL A 207 -9.48 -1.60 4.98
CA VAL A 207 -8.82 -1.49 3.66
C VAL A 207 -7.74 -2.55 3.52
N ASN A 208 -6.89 -2.76 4.52
CA ASN A 208 -5.85 -3.78 4.49
C ASN A 208 -6.43 -5.18 4.25
N ASN A 209 -7.54 -5.52 4.91
CA ASN A 209 -8.23 -6.79 4.74
C ASN A 209 -8.83 -6.92 3.33
N LEU A 210 -9.47 -5.88 2.81
CA LEU A 210 -9.98 -5.85 1.44
C LEU A 210 -8.85 -6.09 0.42
N LEU A 211 -7.74 -5.35 0.55
CA LEU A 211 -6.57 -5.51 -0.31
C LEU A 211 -5.98 -6.92 -0.18
N GLY A 212 -5.84 -7.43 1.04
CA GLY A 212 -5.38 -8.79 1.31
C GLY A 212 -6.21 -9.84 0.58
N ASN A 213 -7.54 -9.78 0.69
CA ASN A 213 -8.46 -10.73 0.06
C ASN A 213 -8.44 -10.64 -1.47
N VAL A 214 -8.50 -9.41 -2.01
CA VAL A 214 -8.44 -9.19 -3.47
C VAL A 214 -7.13 -9.71 -4.03
N PHE A 215 -5.99 -9.30 -3.48
CA PHE A 215 -4.69 -9.64 -4.03
C PHE A 215 -4.30 -11.10 -3.75
N ASN A 216 -4.79 -11.72 -2.68
CA ASN A 216 -4.65 -13.16 -2.49
C ASN A 216 -5.32 -13.93 -3.64
N TYR A 217 -6.53 -13.55 -4.04
CA TYR A 217 -7.20 -14.14 -5.20
C TYR A 217 -6.47 -13.82 -6.51
N LEU A 218 -6.02 -12.58 -6.73
CA LEU A 218 -5.28 -12.26 -7.95
C LEU A 218 -3.95 -13.02 -8.06
N ASN A 219 -3.24 -13.19 -6.93
CA ASN A 219 -1.98 -13.94 -6.87
C ASN A 219 -2.17 -15.42 -7.18
N SER A 220 -3.29 -16.04 -6.78
CA SER A 220 -3.56 -17.45 -7.08
C SER A 220 -3.80 -17.73 -8.57
N ASN A 221 -4.03 -16.68 -9.37
CA ASN A 221 -4.26 -16.74 -10.81
C ASN A 221 -3.03 -16.29 -11.63
N LEU A 222 -1.89 -16.01 -11.00
CA LEU A 222 -0.66 -15.67 -11.71
C LEU A 222 0.02 -16.91 -12.29
N GLU A 223 0.52 -16.77 -13.52
CA GLU A 223 1.39 -17.74 -14.18
C GLU A 223 2.74 -17.87 -13.44
N LYS A 224 3.23 -19.11 -13.36
CA LYS A 224 4.55 -19.40 -12.79
C LYS A 224 5.65 -18.87 -13.70
N THR A 225 6.11 -17.66 -13.38
CA THR A 225 7.16 -16.97 -14.13
C THR A 225 8.32 -16.59 -13.21
N ASN A 226 9.48 -16.37 -13.83
CA ASN A 226 10.67 -15.93 -13.14
C ASN A 226 10.83 -14.42 -13.32
N ILE A 227 11.21 -13.72 -12.25
CA ILE A 227 11.56 -12.30 -12.30
C ILE A 227 13.01 -12.09 -11.87
N ASN A 228 13.59 -10.97 -12.28
CA ASN A 228 14.87 -10.51 -11.76
C ASN A 228 14.62 -9.57 -10.58
N GLN A 229 15.07 -9.99 -9.39
CA GLN A 229 14.86 -9.26 -8.15
C GLN A 229 16.17 -8.70 -7.61
N LEU A 230 16.19 -7.41 -7.29
CA LEU A 230 17.28 -6.78 -6.57
C LEU A 230 17.31 -7.27 -5.12
N CYS A 231 18.40 -7.92 -4.73
CA CYS A 231 18.69 -8.36 -3.36
C CYS A 231 19.06 -7.17 -2.47
N GLY A 232 19.87 -6.26 -3.01
CA GLY A 232 20.37 -5.10 -2.31
C GLY A 232 21.52 -4.42 -3.06
N VAL A 233 21.99 -3.31 -2.48
CA VAL A 233 23.22 -2.63 -2.89
C VAL A 233 24.25 -2.82 -1.78
N PHE A 234 25.35 -3.50 -2.10
CA PHE A 234 26.45 -3.77 -1.17
C PHE A 234 27.77 -3.33 -1.81
N PHE A 235 28.64 -2.67 -1.06
CA PHE A 235 29.94 -2.22 -1.58
C PHE A 235 29.80 -1.36 -2.87
N GLY A 236 28.72 -0.57 -2.98
CA GLY A 236 28.44 0.24 -4.17
C GLY A 236 27.97 -0.53 -5.42
N ARG A 237 27.67 -1.83 -5.31
CA ARG A 237 27.22 -2.68 -6.43
C ARG A 237 25.84 -3.28 -6.18
N ALA A 238 25.06 -3.46 -7.24
CA ALA A 238 23.75 -4.09 -7.19
C ALA A 238 23.86 -5.62 -7.25
N TYR A 239 23.17 -6.30 -6.33
CA TYR A 239 23.14 -7.76 -6.26
C TYR A 239 21.75 -8.24 -6.61
N MET A 240 21.64 -9.21 -7.50
CA MET A 240 20.38 -9.66 -8.05
C MET A 240 20.25 -11.18 -7.95
N ARG A 241 19.00 -11.64 -7.99
CA ARG A 241 18.62 -13.05 -8.11
C ARG A 241 17.51 -13.19 -9.15
N THR A 242 17.46 -14.34 -9.79
CA THR A 242 16.24 -14.81 -10.45
C THR A 242 15.34 -15.38 -9.37
N LEU A 243 14.08 -14.97 -9.35
CA LEU A 243 13.10 -15.38 -8.34
C LEU A 243 11.89 -16.01 -9.06
N PRO A 244 11.63 -17.32 -8.87
CA PRO A 244 10.42 -17.95 -9.37
C PRO A 244 9.21 -17.52 -8.53
N PHE A 245 8.05 -17.43 -9.17
CA PHE A 245 6.79 -17.29 -8.44
C PHE A 245 6.36 -18.62 -7.80
N GLU A 246 6.77 -18.81 -6.55
CA GLU A 246 6.41 -19.97 -5.72
C GLU A 246 6.13 -19.50 -4.29
N ILE A 247 4.88 -19.60 -3.84
CA ILE A 247 4.49 -19.25 -2.47
C ILE A 247 4.71 -20.47 -1.55
N PRO A 248 5.34 -20.32 -0.36
CA PRO A 248 5.85 -19.08 0.22
C PRO A 248 7.19 -18.63 -0.39
N ILE A 249 7.34 -17.32 -0.57
CA ILE A 249 8.60 -16.67 -0.95
C ILE A 249 9.32 -16.27 0.33
N ASP A 250 10.58 -16.67 0.50
CA ASP A 250 11.40 -16.33 1.66
C ASP A 250 12.78 -15.78 1.24
N PHE A 251 13.60 -15.43 2.24
CA PHE A 251 14.95 -14.92 2.02
C PHE A 251 15.82 -15.86 1.18
N ASN A 252 15.54 -17.17 1.25
CA ASN A 252 16.28 -18.22 0.59
C ASN A 252 15.79 -18.48 -0.83
N SER A 253 14.62 -18.00 -1.26
CA SER A 253 14.04 -18.23 -2.59
C SER A 253 14.91 -17.68 -3.74
N GLY A 254 14.82 -18.35 -4.89
CA GLY A 254 15.48 -17.96 -6.15
C GLY A 254 16.90 -18.49 -6.35
N THR A 255 17.57 -17.96 -7.36
CA THR A 255 18.95 -18.32 -7.75
C THR A 255 19.76 -17.04 -7.95
N CYS A 256 20.91 -16.93 -7.29
CA CYS A 256 21.73 -15.73 -7.33
C CYS A 256 22.30 -15.49 -8.74
N LEU A 257 22.02 -14.32 -9.31
CA LEU A 257 22.56 -13.93 -10.60
C LEU A 257 23.95 -13.32 -10.47
N SER A 258 24.17 -12.55 -9.40
CA SER A 258 25.43 -11.79 -9.22
C SER A 258 26.62 -12.65 -8.80
N ARG A 259 26.41 -13.91 -8.43
CA ARG A 259 27.49 -14.85 -8.10
C ARG A 259 28.54 -14.93 -9.21
N ASN A 260 28.10 -14.79 -10.46
CA ASN A 260 28.93 -14.87 -11.66
C ASN A 260 30.10 -13.87 -11.71
N TRP A 261 30.06 -12.76 -10.96
CA TRP A 261 31.12 -11.75 -11.00
C TRP A 261 31.83 -11.58 -9.65
N PHE A 262 31.11 -11.58 -8.51
CA PHE A 262 31.76 -11.26 -7.22
C PHE A 262 32.53 -12.43 -6.60
N ASP A 263 32.31 -13.68 -7.03
CA ASP A 263 33.12 -14.81 -6.54
C ASP A 263 34.60 -14.66 -6.96
N ASN A 264 34.86 -13.97 -8.07
CA ASN A 264 36.20 -13.66 -8.57
C ASN A 264 36.78 -12.35 -8.00
N GLU A 265 35.97 -11.56 -7.28
CA GLU A 265 36.38 -10.30 -6.66
C GLU A 265 36.08 -10.31 -5.16
N SER A 266 36.96 -10.92 -4.35
CA SER A 266 36.72 -11.16 -2.92
C SER A 266 36.34 -9.91 -2.11
N ALA A 267 36.82 -8.72 -2.51
CA ALA A 267 36.46 -7.42 -1.94
C ALA A 267 34.98 -7.04 -2.07
N TYR A 268 34.26 -7.67 -3.00
CA TYR A 268 32.84 -7.45 -3.26
C TYR A 268 32.00 -8.70 -2.96
N LYS A 269 32.52 -9.65 -2.19
CA LYS A 269 31.75 -10.84 -1.84
C LYS A 269 30.49 -10.45 -1.05
N CYS A 270 29.32 -10.89 -1.52
CA CYS A 270 28.04 -10.61 -0.87
C CYS A 270 28.08 -10.96 0.64
N PRO A 271 27.63 -10.07 1.55
CA PRO A 271 27.67 -10.32 2.99
C PRO A 271 26.85 -11.55 3.43
N PHE A 272 25.88 -11.96 2.61
CA PHE A 272 24.99 -13.08 2.88
C PHE A 272 25.38 -14.36 2.13
N ALA A 273 26.53 -14.41 1.46
CA ALA A 273 26.92 -15.57 0.63
C ALA A 273 26.94 -16.89 1.42
N THR A 274 27.31 -16.86 2.71
CA THR A 274 27.37 -18.07 3.55
C THR A 274 26.00 -18.57 4.01
N SER A 275 25.00 -17.69 4.13
CA SER A 275 23.68 -18.00 4.70
C SER A 275 22.54 -17.98 3.66
N CYS A 276 22.78 -17.51 2.43
CA CYS A 276 21.77 -17.40 1.40
C CYS A 276 21.71 -18.66 0.51
N LYS A 277 20.61 -19.42 0.56
CA LYS A 277 20.46 -20.61 -0.31
C LYS A 277 20.37 -20.26 -1.80
N ALA A 278 19.90 -19.06 -2.16
CA ALA A 278 19.91 -18.63 -3.56
C ALA A 278 21.34 -18.52 -4.13
N TYR A 279 22.32 -18.13 -3.30
CA TYR A 279 23.73 -18.16 -3.68
C TYR A 279 24.25 -19.59 -3.86
N GLN A 280 23.91 -20.48 -2.91
CA GLN A 280 24.33 -21.89 -2.95
C GLN A 280 23.79 -22.63 -4.18
N ARG A 281 22.58 -22.29 -4.64
CA ARG A 281 21.96 -22.86 -5.85
C ARG A 281 22.52 -22.33 -7.17
N ALA A 282 23.18 -21.17 -7.16
CA ALA A 282 23.76 -20.64 -8.39
C ALA A 282 24.96 -21.48 -8.80
N GLU A 283 25.12 -21.74 -10.10
CA GLU A 283 26.29 -22.46 -10.59
C GLU A 283 27.57 -21.67 -10.28
N PRO A 284 28.68 -22.34 -9.90
CA PRO A 284 29.96 -21.68 -9.70
C PRO A 284 30.40 -20.99 -11.00
N THR A 285 30.94 -19.78 -10.89
CA THR A 285 31.59 -19.15 -12.03
C THR A 285 32.84 -19.97 -12.37
N PRO A 286 33.01 -20.43 -13.63
CA PRO A 286 34.28 -21.01 -14.05
C PRO A 286 35.39 -19.96 -13.82
N PRO A 287 36.56 -20.36 -13.30
CA PRO A 287 37.68 -19.44 -13.21
C PRO A 287 38.01 -18.91 -14.61
N ILE A 288 38.19 -17.59 -14.73
CA ILE A 288 38.66 -16.98 -15.97
C ILE A 288 40.07 -17.53 -16.21
N THR A 289 40.18 -18.55 -17.07
CA THR A 289 41.48 -19.03 -17.53
C THR A 289 42.05 -17.98 -18.47
N ALA A 290 43.31 -17.61 -18.27
CA ALA A 290 44.01 -16.51 -18.94
C ALA A 290 44.29 -16.75 -20.45
N TYR A 291 43.38 -17.39 -21.18
CA TYR A 291 43.56 -17.83 -22.57
C TYR A 291 42.53 -17.25 -23.55
N GLN A 292 42.05 -16.04 -23.32
CA GLN A 292 41.27 -15.28 -24.31
C GLN A 292 41.68 -13.80 -24.37
N ILE A 293 42.99 -13.55 -24.37
CA ILE A 293 43.55 -12.29 -24.89
C ILE A 293 44.62 -12.67 -25.92
N THR A 294 44.18 -12.85 -27.16
CA THR A 294 44.99 -12.74 -28.38
C THR A 294 44.13 -12.13 -29.46
#